data_AF-A0A2H5BSV8-F1
#
_entry.id   AF-A0A2H5BSV8-F1
#
_cell.length_a   1.000
_cell.length_b   1.000
_cell.length_c   1.000
_cell.angle_alpha   90.00
_cell.angle_beta   90.00
_cell.angle_gamma   90.00
#
_symmetry.space_group_name_H-M   'P 1'
#
loop_
_entity.id
_entity.type
_entity.pdbx_description
1 polymer ?
#
loop_
_entity_poly.entity_id
_entity_poly.type
_entity_poly.pdbx_seq_one_letter_code
_entity_poly.pdbx_strand_id
1 'polypeptide(L)'
;MVIYSIYYYVIIYYVLSSIYIVFGTYFRYYIIKKVAIKLLDIQINKLLENQNKTRYWLAKQIGMTHQNLTKLANNNTNSIKFDSLEKICMALKCSPNELFGWEQDK
;
A
#
# COMPACT_ATOMS: atom_id res chain seq x y z
N MET A 1 54.35 12.90 1.06
CA MET A 1 53.24 13.83 0.73
C MET A 1 52.27 13.25 -0.31
N VAL A 2 52.76 12.73 -1.44
CA VAL A 2 51.90 12.19 -2.54
C VAL A 2 51.03 11.00 -2.12
N ILE A 3 51.58 10.03 -1.37
CA ILE A 3 50.86 8.84 -0.92
C ILE A 3 49.63 9.18 -0.07
N TYR A 4 49.75 10.20 0.80
CA TYR A 4 48.66 10.64 1.67
C TYR A 4 47.51 11.27 0.86
N SER A 5 47.85 12.04 -0.18
CA SER A 5 46.86 12.63 -1.10
C SER A 5 46.12 11.56 -1.89
N ILE A 6 46.83 10.54 -2.40
CA ILE A 6 46.23 9.41 -3.11
C ILE A 6 45.30 8.63 -2.19
N TYR A 7 45.74 8.32 -0.97
CA TYR A 7 44.93 7.61 0.03
C TYR A 7 43.63 8.36 0.35
N TYR A 8 43.71 9.68 0.53
CA TYR A 8 42.53 10.52 0.79
C TYR A 8 41.55 10.54 -0.39
N TYR A 9 42.06 10.63 -1.63
CA TYR A 9 41.23 10.59 -2.83
C TYR A 9 40.50 9.25 -2.98
N VAL A 10 41.19 8.14 -2.70
CA VAL A 10 40.60 6.80 -2.72
C VAL A 10 39.50 6.68 -1.67
N ILE A 11 39.71 7.17 -0.44
CA ILE A 11 38.68 7.18 0.61
C ILE A 11 37.44 7.96 0.16
N ILE A 12 37.63 9.19 -0.36
CA ILE A 12 36.52 10.01 -0.85
C ILE A 12 35.73 9.28 -1.93
N TYR A 13 36.42 8.65 -2.89
CA TYR A 13 35.77 7.90 -3.95
C TYR A 13 34.91 6.74 -3.42
N TYR A 14 35.43 5.95 -2.48
CA TYR A 14 34.66 4.86 -1.86
C TYR A 14 33.46 5.35 -1.07
N VAL A 15 33.61 6.45 -0.32
CA VAL A 15 32.52 7.06 0.45
C VAL A 15 31.43 7.58 -0.49
N LEU A 16 31.79 8.31 -1.55
CA LEU A 16 30.84 8.82 -2.54
C LEU A 16 30.14 7.68 -3.30
N SER A 17 30.88 6.64 -3.70
CA SER A 17 30.32 5.44 -4.32
C SER A 17 29.31 4.75 -3.40
N SER A 18 29.64 4.58 -2.12
CA SER A 18 28.75 3.98 -1.13
C SER A 18 27.48 4.80 -0.92
N ILE A 19 27.60 6.14 -0.80
CA ILE A 19 26.46 7.05 -0.68
C ILE A 19 25.54 6.95 -1.91
N TYR A 20 26.13 6.92 -3.11
CA TYR A 20 25.36 6.80 -4.35
C TYR A 20 24.58 5.48 -4.43
N ILE A 21 25.20 4.36 -4.09
CA ILE A 21 24.55 3.04 -4.05
C ILE A 21 23.40 3.05 -3.04
N VAL A 22 23.65 3.54 -1.83
CA VAL A 22 22.63 3.62 -0.78
C VAL A 22 21.45 4.47 -1.26
N PHE A 23 21.70 5.65 -1.81
CA PHE A 23 20.64 6.51 -2.36
C PHE A 23 19.84 5.80 -3.47
N GLY A 24 20.51 5.11 -4.38
CA GLY A 24 19.87 4.32 -5.43
C GLY A 24 18.96 3.20 -4.89
N THR A 25 19.41 2.48 -3.85
CA THR A 25 18.59 1.45 -3.20
C THR A 25 17.38 2.03 -2.47
N TYR A 26 17.53 3.16 -1.78
CA TYR A 26 16.41 3.89 -1.16
C TYR A 26 15.40 4.38 -2.19
N PHE A 27 15.87 4.95 -3.30
CA PHE A 27 15.01 5.40 -4.38
C PHE A 27 14.25 4.24 -5.02
N ARG A 28 14.93 3.13 -5.33
CA ARG A 28 14.31 1.92 -5.85
C ARG A 28 13.26 1.36 -4.87
N TYR A 29 13.59 1.29 -3.58
CA TYR A 29 12.64 0.88 -2.55
C TYR A 29 11.41 1.80 -2.51
N TYR A 30 11.61 3.12 -2.57
CA TYR A 30 10.52 4.09 -2.57
C TYR A 30 9.59 3.94 -3.78
N ILE A 31 10.17 3.77 -4.98
CA ILE A 31 9.40 3.53 -6.21
C ILE A 31 8.61 2.22 -6.11
N ILE A 32 9.23 1.12 -5.69
CA ILE A 32 8.55 -0.18 -5.54
C ILE A 32 7.42 -0.07 -4.52
N LYS A 33 7.65 0.55 -3.36
CA LYS A 33 6.63 0.73 -2.32
C LYS A 33 5.46 1.57 -2.83
N LYS A 34 5.72 2.67 -3.54
CA LYS A 34 4.68 3.55 -4.08
C LYS A 34 3.85 2.86 -5.16
N VAL A 35 4.49 2.09 -6.06
CA VAL A 35 3.81 1.32 -7.12
C VAL A 35 3.00 0.16 -6.53
N ALA A 36 3.58 -0.62 -5.61
CA ALA A 36 2.89 -1.75 -4.98
C ALA A 36 1.66 -1.34 -4.18
N ILE A 37 1.72 -0.22 -3.46
CA ILE A 37 0.56 0.31 -2.71
C ILE A 37 -0.56 0.76 -3.67
N LYS A 38 -0.22 1.26 -4.87
CA LYS A 38 -1.21 1.71 -5.85
C LYS A 38 -1.94 0.54 -6.55
N LEU A 39 -1.32 -0.63 -6.66
CA LEU A 39 -1.88 -1.77 -7.41
C LEU A 39 -2.99 -2.53 -6.68
N LEU A 40 -3.15 -2.32 -5.37
CA LEU A 40 -4.07 -3.08 -4.53
C LEU A 40 -5.36 -2.26 -4.30
N ASP A 41 -6.39 -2.52 -5.10
CA ASP A 41 -7.69 -1.86 -5.02
C ASP A 41 -8.67 -2.69 -4.17
N ILE A 42 -9.42 -2.03 -3.30
CA ILE A 42 -10.43 -2.66 -2.45
C ILE A 42 -11.77 -2.72 -3.19
N GLN A 43 -12.15 -3.91 -3.68
CA GLN A 43 -13.33 -4.18 -4.50
C GLN A 43 -14.65 -4.26 -3.69
N ILE A 44 -14.79 -3.47 -2.62
CA ILE A 44 -16.00 -3.47 -1.76
C ILE A 44 -17.26 -3.15 -2.57
N ASN A 45 -17.19 -2.20 -3.51
CA ASN A 45 -18.35 -1.77 -4.29
C ASN A 45 -18.92 -2.90 -5.15
N LYS A 46 -18.03 -3.63 -5.84
CA LYS A 46 -18.40 -4.77 -6.69
C LYS A 46 -19.02 -5.91 -5.86
N LEU A 47 -18.45 -6.21 -4.70
CA LEU A 47 -18.98 -7.24 -3.80
C LEU A 47 -20.36 -6.85 -3.22
N LEU A 48 -20.54 -5.57 -2.90
CA LEU A 48 -21.82 -5.05 -2.42
C LEU A 48 -22.91 -5.10 -3.50
N GLU A 49 -22.56 -4.72 -4.74
CA GLU A 49 -23.46 -4.80 -5.90
C GLU A 49 -23.90 -6.25 -6.17
N ASN A 50 -22.95 -7.19 -6.16
CA ASN A 50 -23.25 -8.62 -6.35
C ASN A 50 -24.22 -9.18 -5.29
N GLN A 51 -24.23 -8.61 -4.09
CA GLN A 51 -25.10 -9.06 -2.97
C GLN A 51 -26.32 -8.14 -2.76
N ASN A 52 -26.50 -7.15 -3.64
CA ASN A 52 -27.54 -6.13 -3.54
C ASN A 52 -27.58 -5.45 -2.15
N LYS A 53 -26.39 -5.17 -1.59
CA LYS A 53 -26.20 -4.51 -0.29
C LYS A 53 -25.67 -3.10 -0.47
N THR A 54 -25.97 -2.24 0.51
CA THR A 54 -25.47 -0.86 0.51
C THR A 54 -24.22 -0.72 1.36
N ARG A 55 -23.40 0.31 1.08
CA ARG A 55 -22.28 0.70 1.95
C ARG A 55 -22.77 0.97 3.39
N TYR A 56 -23.94 1.59 3.54
CA TYR A 56 -24.52 1.83 4.86
C TYR A 56 -24.78 0.53 5.64
N TRP A 57 -25.30 -0.51 4.97
CA TRP A 57 -25.50 -1.82 5.58
C TRP A 57 -24.19 -2.41 6.09
N LEU A 58 -23.15 -2.40 5.27
CA LEU A 58 -21.84 -2.96 5.64
C LEU A 58 -21.21 -2.19 6.80
N ALA A 59 -21.30 -0.86 6.80
CA ALA A 59 -20.81 0.00 7.88
C ALA A 59 -21.45 -0.39 9.23
N LYS A 60 -22.76 -0.67 9.22
CA LYS A 60 -23.51 -1.13 10.39
C LYS A 60 -23.09 -2.53 10.85
N GLN A 61 -22.80 -3.45 9.94
CA GLN A 61 -22.39 -4.82 10.29
C GLN A 61 -21.03 -4.87 10.97
N ILE A 62 -20.06 -4.09 10.49
CA ILE A 62 -18.68 -4.12 10.98
C ILE A 62 -18.41 -3.08 12.08
N GLY A 63 -19.43 -2.30 12.45
CA GLY A 63 -19.34 -1.29 13.52
C GLY A 63 -18.49 -0.07 13.16
N MET A 64 -18.43 0.32 11.88
CA MET A 64 -17.71 1.51 11.44
C MET A 64 -18.67 2.62 10.98
N THR A 65 -18.19 3.87 10.99
CA THR A 65 -18.97 4.98 10.46
C THR A 65 -19.05 4.89 8.93
N HIS A 66 -20.15 5.40 8.37
CA HIS A 66 -20.34 5.43 6.92
C HIS A 66 -19.24 6.24 6.20
N GLN A 67 -18.74 7.32 6.82
CA GLN A 67 -17.63 8.09 6.26
C GLN A 67 -16.33 7.26 6.20
N ASN A 68 -16.03 6.48 7.25
CA ASN A 68 -14.82 5.64 7.28
C ASN A 68 -14.90 4.53 6.22
N LEU A 69 -16.06 3.87 6.09
CA LEU A 69 -16.25 2.87 5.04
C LEU A 69 -16.13 3.48 3.64
N THR A 70 -16.66 4.69 3.44
CA THR A 70 -16.58 5.37 2.13
C THR A 70 -15.14 5.72 1.77
N LYS A 71 -14.33 6.17 2.73
CA LYS A 71 -12.89 6.39 2.52
C LYS A 71 -12.16 5.10 2.19
N LEU A 72 -12.53 4.00 2.85
CA LEU A 72 -11.95 2.67 2.60
C LEU A 72 -12.31 2.16 1.20
N ALA A 73 -13.59 2.24 0.82
CA ALA A 73 -14.10 1.80 -0.47
C ALA A 73 -13.68 2.68 -1.67
N ASN A 74 -13.08 3.85 -1.41
CA ASN A 74 -12.53 4.74 -2.43
C ASN A 74 -10.98 4.73 -2.43
N ASN A 75 -10.34 3.75 -1.78
CA ASN A 75 -8.88 3.63 -1.62
C ASN A 75 -8.19 4.86 -1.00
N ASN A 76 -8.94 5.76 -0.37
CA ASN A 76 -8.41 6.96 0.28
C ASN A 76 -7.80 6.65 1.66
N THR A 77 -7.45 5.39 1.91
CA THR A 77 -6.98 4.91 3.20
C THR A 77 -5.66 4.18 3.01
N ASN A 78 -4.60 4.69 3.64
CA ASN A 78 -3.25 4.13 3.51
C ASN A 78 -3.08 2.77 4.22
N SER A 79 -4.07 2.36 5.03
CA SER A 79 -4.00 1.14 5.83
C SER A 79 -5.40 0.69 6.28
N ILE A 80 -5.66 -0.61 6.21
CA ILE A 80 -6.80 -1.28 6.84
C ILE A 80 -6.29 -2.12 8.01
N LYS A 81 -6.95 -2.04 9.16
CA LYS A 81 -6.64 -2.92 10.29
C LYS A 81 -7.09 -4.34 9.96
N PHE A 82 -6.31 -5.35 10.37
CA PHE A 82 -6.65 -6.76 10.14
C PHE A 82 -8.01 -7.13 10.73
N ASP A 83 -8.34 -6.64 11.93
CA ASP A 83 -9.68 -6.81 12.54
C ASP A 83 -10.82 -6.26 11.66
N SER A 84 -10.61 -5.13 10.98
CA SER A 84 -11.61 -4.56 10.08
C SER A 84 -11.71 -5.36 8.78
N LEU A 85 -10.59 -5.84 8.26
CA LEU A 85 -10.54 -6.74 7.11
C LEU A 85 -11.32 -8.04 7.38
N GLU A 86 -11.06 -8.67 8.52
CA GLU A 86 -11.73 -9.90 8.95
C GLU A 86 -13.24 -9.69 9.05
N LYS A 87 -13.69 -8.62 9.70
CA LYS A 87 -15.11 -8.28 9.81
C LYS A 87 -15.78 -8.05 8.46
N ILE A 88 -15.07 -7.42 7.51
CA ILE A 88 -15.59 -7.21 6.14
C ILE A 88 -15.71 -8.55 5.41
N CYS A 89 -14.68 -9.39 5.44
CA CYS A 89 -14.69 -10.72 4.83
C CYS A 89 -15.79 -11.60 5.43
N MET A 90 -16.00 -11.57 6.75
CA MET A 90 -17.08 -12.28 7.43
C MET A 90 -18.47 -11.75 7.05
N ALA A 91 -18.66 -10.43 7.02
CA ALA A 91 -19.93 -9.81 6.68
C ALA A 91 -20.34 -10.04 5.22
N LEU A 92 -19.38 -9.99 4.29
CA LEU A 92 -19.58 -10.24 2.87
C LEU A 92 -19.43 -11.72 2.49
N LYS A 93 -19.07 -12.59 3.44
CA LYS A 93 -18.76 -14.02 3.19
C LYS A 93 -17.81 -14.22 2.00
N CYS A 94 -16.79 -13.37 1.90
CA CYS A 94 -15.81 -13.41 0.83
C CYS A 94 -14.41 -13.74 1.36
N SER A 95 -13.56 -14.21 0.46
CA SER A 95 -12.14 -14.37 0.74
C SER A 95 -11.39 -13.04 0.56
N PRO A 96 -10.24 -12.83 1.23
CA PRO A 96 -9.40 -11.65 1.02
C PRO A 96 -9.00 -11.48 -0.45
N ASN A 97 -8.84 -12.58 -1.19
CA ASN A 97 -8.48 -12.56 -2.61
C ASN A 97 -9.60 -12.00 -3.51
N GLU A 98 -10.86 -12.08 -3.07
CA GLU A 98 -12.00 -11.46 -3.78
C GLU A 98 -12.20 -10.01 -3.37
N LEU A 99 -11.79 -9.66 -2.15
CA LEU A 99 -11.88 -8.30 -1.62
C LEU A 99 -10.79 -7.38 -2.18
N PHE A 100 -9.57 -7.89 -2.37
CA PHE A 100 -8.47 -7.17 -2.97
C PHE A 100 -8.36 -7.53 -4.44
N GLY A 101 -8.54 -6.55 -5.32
CA GLY A 101 -8.37 -6.69 -6.75
C GLY A 101 -7.18 -5.88 -7.25
N TRP A 102 -6.77 -6.19 -8.48
CA TRP A 102 -5.91 -5.30 -9.24
C TRP A 102 -6.75 -4.11 -9.70
N GLU A 103 -6.22 -2.89 -9.56
CA GLU A 103 -6.85 -1.72 -10.15
C GLU A 103 -6.97 -1.96 -11.66
N GLN A 104 -8.19 -2.24 -12.12
CA GLN A 104 -8.45 -2.32 -13.56
C GLN A 104 -8.66 -0.89 -14.02
N ASP A 105 -7.69 -0.38 -14.79
CA ASP A 105 -7.81 0.88 -15.52
C ASP A 105 -9.22 0.94 -16.14
N LYS A 106 -10.04 1.85 -15.60
CA LYS A 106 -11.31 2.25 -16.19
C LYS A 106 -11.07 3.44 -17.09
#